data_AF-A0A7M7GRH2-F1
#
_entry.id   AF-A0A7M7GRH2-F1
#
_cell.length_a   1.000
_cell.length_b   1.000
_cell.length_c   1.000
_cell.angle_alpha   90.00
_cell.angle_beta   90.00
_cell.angle_gamma   90.00
#
_symmetry.space_group_name_H-M   'P 1'
#
loop_
_entity.id
_entity.type
_entity.pdbx_description
1 polymer ?
#
loop_
_entity_poly.entity_id
_entity_poly.type
_entity_poly.pdbx_seq_one_letter_code
_entity_poly.pdbx_strand_id
1 'polypeptide(L)'
;MSEARVGSHLDVGKIDYVFKEIGFKNETCSDLTAKQFEDELEKFVTSPKHEGMCSAVFVIMAHGNETGIQCKNKHIVTMKFIMDKVNTMKHMNGKPKIIFFQCCRGDYQRAYYQVTLCVAAGKPVPPALYQPRPIEELMEEEVFYDSTCIF
;
A
#
# COMPACT_ATOMS: atom_id res chain seq x y z
N MET A 1 -14.90 -1.44 21.31
CA MET A 1 -14.73 -0.35 20.32
C MET A 1 -14.37 -1.03 18.99
N SER A 2 -13.72 -0.40 18.01
CA SER A 2 -12.81 -1.20 17.16
C SER A 2 -11.59 -1.51 18.03
N GLU A 3 -11.04 -2.72 17.97
CA GLU A 3 -9.92 -3.09 18.84
C GLU A 3 -8.73 -2.17 18.64
N ALA A 4 -8.06 -1.85 19.74
CA ALA A 4 -6.78 -1.15 19.67
C ALA A 4 -5.83 -2.01 18.87
N ARG A 5 -5.20 -1.37 17.90
CA ARG A 5 -4.31 -1.99 16.94
C ARG A 5 -2.89 -1.60 17.46
N VAL A 6 -2.09 -2.56 17.94
CA VAL A 6 -1.02 -2.34 18.95
C VAL A 6 0.39 -2.66 18.43
N GLY A 7 1.13 -1.65 17.92
CA GLY A 7 2.49 -1.87 17.38
C GLY A 7 2.95 -1.27 16.02
N SER A 8 2.13 -0.79 15.06
CA SER A 8 2.65 -0.33 13.73
C SER A 8 3.34 1.00 13.80
N HIS A 9 3.39 1.69 14.93
CA HIS A 9 4.44 2.69 15.05
C HIS A 9 5.83 2.06 14.75
N LEU A 10 5.99 0.75 15.01
CA LEU A 10 7.11 -0.10 14.56
C LEU A 10 7.01 -0.48 13.08
N ASP A 11 5.90 -1.02 12.57
CA ASP A 11 5.78 -1.39 11.15
C ASP A 11 6.00 -0.17 10.27
N VAL A 12 5.40 0.96 10.61
CA VAL A 12 5.61 2.27 9.98
C VAL A 12 7.07 2.65 9.99
N GLY A 13 7.74 2.58 11.15
CA GLY A 13 9.17 2.89 11.23
C GLY A 13 10.03 1.97 10.36
N LYS A 14 9.73 0.67 10.33
CA LYS A 14 10.42 -0.34 9.51
C LYS A 14 10.15 -0.15 8.01
N ILE A 15 8.89 0.06 7.63
CA ILE A 15 8.45 0.35 6.25
C ILE A 15 9.11 1.64 5.79
N ASP A 16 9.00 2.71 6.57
CA ASP A 16 9.60 4.01 6.27
C ASP A 16 11.13 3.91 6.08
N TYR A 17 11.81 3.20 6.99
CA TYR A 17 13.23 2.91 6.87
C TYR A 17 13.55 2.13 5.59
N VAL A 18 12.93 0.96 5.37
CA VAL A 18 13.19 0.10 4.20
C VAL A 18 12.92 0.83 2.89
N PHE A 19 11.81 1.56 2.78
CA PHE A 19 11.49 2.30 1.56
C PHE A 19 12.43 3.49 1.34
N LYS A 20 12.92 4.16 2.40
CA LYS A 20 13.99 5.17 2.28
C LYS A 20 15.32 4.57 1.81
N GLU A 21 15.74 3.45 2.39
CA GLU A 21 17.00 2.78 2.04
C GLU A 21 17.02 2.32 0.56
N ILE A 22 15.88 1.87 0.03
CA ILE A 22 15.75 1.52 -1.41
C ILE A 22 15.40 2.72 -2.31
N GLY A 23 15.40 3.95 -1.78
CA GLY A 23 15.38 5.20 -2.54
C GLY A 23 14.01 5.87 -2.74
N PHE A 24 12.96 5.49 -2.02
CA PHE A 24 11.66 6.16 -2.05
C PHE A 24 11.63 7.41 -1.16
N LYS A 25 10.69 8.31 -1.49
CA LYS A 25 10.31 9.45 -0.67
C LYS A 25 8.93 9.17 -0.09
N ASN A 26 8.90 8.79 1.18
CA ASN A 26 7.69 8.33 1.84
C ASN A 26 6.90 9.50 2.43
N GLU A 27 5.59 9.37 2.45
CA GLU A 27 4.66 10.22 3.19
C GLU A 27 3.80 9.35 4.12
N THR A 28 3.31 9.89 5.23
CA THR A 28 2.69 9.07 6.29
C THR A 28 1.51 9.78 6.90
N CYS A 29 0.38 9.06 7.04
CA CYS A 29 -0.89 9.55 7.53
C CYS A 29 -1.57 8.51 8.43
N SER A 30 -1.72 8.82 9.72
CA SER A 30 -2.29 7.91 10.71
C SER A 30 -3.76 8.22 11.00
N ASP A 31 -4.50 7.23 11.51
CA ASP A 31 -5.78 7.47 12.21
C ASP A 31 -6.88 8.19 11.40
N LEU A 32 -6.91 7.98 10.09
CA LEU A 32 -7.87 8.63 9.21
C LEU A 32 -9.28 8.05 9.34
N THR A 33 -10.29 8.92 9.30
CA THR A 33 -11.67 8.53 8.93
C THR A 33 -11.75 8.19 7.44
N ALA A 34 -12.78 7.47 6.99
CA ALA A 34 -12.92 7.09 5.58
C ALA A 34 -12.84 8.30 4.63
N LYS A 35 -13.51 9.40 4.97
CA LYS A 35 -13.43 10.64 4.18
C LYS A 35 -12.00 11.21 4.14
N GLN A 36 -11.30 11.31 5.28
CA GLN A 36 -9.92 11.80 5.30
C GLN A 36 -8.97 10.90 4.52
N PHE A 37 -9.20 9.58 4.52
CA PHE A 37 -8.45 8.63 3.72
C PHE A 37 -8.70 8.83 2.21
N GLU A 38 -9.95 9.02 1.79
CA GLU A 38 -10.31 9.34 0.41
C GLU A 38 -9.72 10.68 -0.05
N ASP A 39 -9.80 11.71 0.79
CA ASP A 39 -9.27 13.06 0.53
C ASP A 39 -7.72 13.04 0.41
N GLU A 40 -7.01 12.35 1.31
CA GLU A 40 -5.54 12.21 1.23
C GLU A 40 -5.11 11.32 0.06
N LEU A 41 -5.85 10.26 -0.25
CA LEU A 41 -5.56 9.41 -1.42
C LEU A 41 -5.74 10.19 -2.74
N GLU A 42 -6.79 11.01 -2.87
CA GLU A 42 -7.00 11.89 -4.02
C GLU A 42 -5.85 12.92 -4.15
N LYS A 43 -5.52 13.59 -3.04
CA LYS A 43 -4.42 14.56 -2.94
C LYS A 43 -3.07 13.94 -3.29
N PHE A 44 -2.81 12.70 -2.88
CA PHE A 44 -1.62 11.97 -3.28
C PHE A 44 -1.63 11.63 -4.77
N VAL A 45 -2.69 10.97 -5.26
CA VAL A 45 -2.82 10.48 -6.64
C VAL A 45 -2.75 11.59 -7.69
N THR A 46 -3.27 12.78 -7.37
CA THR A 46 -3.26 13.95 -8.26
C THR A 46 -2.00 14.82 -8.15
N SER A 47 -1.09 14.51 -7.22
CA SER A 47 0.05 15.38 -6.93
C SER A 47 1.05 15.46 -8.11
N PRO A 48 1.52 16.66 -8.51
CA PRO A 48 2.52 16.81 -9.55
C PRO A 48 3.90 16.28 -9.16
N LYS A 49 4.16 16.00 -7.87
CA LYS A 49 5.43 15.40 -7.38
C LYS A 49 5.76 14.04 -8.02
N HIS A 50 4.77 13.37 -8.62
CA HIS A 50 4.91 12.11 -9.34
C HIS A 50 5.54 12.26 -10.73
N GLU A 51 5.66 13.50 -11.23
CA GLU A 51 6.43 13.79 -12.44
C GLU A 51 7.91 13.39 -12.25
N GLY A 52 8.46 12.67 -13.23
CA GLY A 52 9.82 12.11 -13.14
C GLY A 52 10.00 10.86 -12.26
N MET A 53 9.07 10.50 -11.37
CA MET A 53 9.22 9.31 -10.52
C MET A 53 9.04 7.99 -11.30
N CYS A 54 9.76 6.92 -10.94
CA CYS A 54 9.77 5.67 -11.69
C CYS A 54 8.75 4.61 -11.22
N SER A 55 8.32 4.66 -9.97
CA SER A 55 7.32 3.76 -9.37
C SER A 55 6.60 4.45 -8.20
N ALA A 56 5.49 3.87 -7.74
CA ALA A 56 4.83 4.28 -6.50
C ALA A 56 4.45 3.05 -5.68
N VAL A 57 4.47 3.18 -4.36
CA VAL A 57 4.11 2.11 -3.42
C VAL A 57 3.10 2.67 -2.44
N PHE A 58 2.07 1.88 -2.11
CA PHE A 58 1.05 2.23 -1.15
C PHE A 58 1.04 1.14 -0.08
N VAL A 59 1.27 1.50 1.19
CA VAL A 59 1.20 0.55 2.30
C VAL A 59 0.05 0.94 3.20
N ILE A 60 -1.02 0.15 3.12
CA ILE A 60 -2.32 0.44 3.70
C ILE A 60 -2.54 -0.55 4.83
N MET A 61 -2.47 -0.06 6.07
CA MET A 61 -2.58 -0.88 7.27
C MET A 61 -3.80 -0.48 8.09
N ALA A 62 -4.81 -1.34 8.16
CA ALA A 62 -6.04 -1.09 8.88
C ALA A 62 -6.67 -2.39 9.44
N HIS A 63 -7.71 -2.26 10.25
CA HIS A 63 -8.71 -3.34 10.34
C HIS A 63 -9.34 -3.55 8.95
N GLY A 64 -9.96 -4.70 8.70
CA GLY A 64 -10.58 -4.97 7.39
C GLY A 64 -11.59 -6.09 7.42
N ASN A 65 -12.32 -6.21 6.32
CA ASN A 65 -13.23 -7.32 6.04
C ASN A 65 -13.03 -7.80 4.60
N GLU A 66 -13.88 -8.72 4.14
CA GLU A 66 -13.86 -9.28 2.79
C GLU A 66 -13.86 -8.22 1.66
N THR A 67 -14.38 -7.01 1.92
CA THR A 67 -14.62 -5.96 0.92
C THR A 67 -13.61 -4.81 0.93
N GLY A 68 -12.93 -4.56 2.05
CA GLY A 68 -12.21 -3.30 2.24
C GLY A 68 -11.57 -3.10 3.61
N ILE A 69 -10.90 -1.96 3.72
CA ILE A 69 -10.28 -1.48 4.95
C ILE A 69 -11.30 -0.74 5.82
N GLN A 70 -11.21 -0.91 7.13
CA GLN A 70 -12.03 -0.20 8.11
C GLN A 70 -11.23 0.99 8.68
N CYS A 71 -11.71 2.20 8.39
CA CYS A 71 -11.13 3.45 8.87
C CYS A 71 -11.53 3.74 10.33
N LYS A 72 -10.94 4.78 10.94
CA LYS A 72 -11.13 5.13 12.37
C LYS A 72 -12.59 5.31 12.81
N ASN A 73 -13.45 5.81 11.91
CA ASN A 73 -14.88 5.95 12.14
C ASN A 73 -15.71 4.68 11.83
N LYS A 74 -15.06 3.52 11.70
CA LYS A 74 -15.62 2.21 11.34
C LYS A 74 -16.25 2.09 9.93
N HIS A 75 -16.17 3.15 9.12
CA HIS A 75 -16.60 3.10 7.73
C HIS A 75 -15.60 2.29 6.90
N ILE A 76 -16.11 1.54 5.92
CA ILE A 76 -15.29 0.73 5.02
C ILE A 76 -14.96 1.52 3.75
N VAL A 77 -13.68 1.58 3.38
CA VAL A 77 -13.24 1.98 2.04
C VAL A 77 -12.87 0.71 1.26
N THR A 78 -13.51 0.49 0.12
CA THR A 78 -13.36 -0.77 -0.61
C THR A 78 -11.99 -0.92 -1.27
N MET A 79 -11.47 -2.14 -1.31
CA MET A 79 -10.21 -2.46 -2.02
C MET A 79 -10.29 -2.01 -3.49
N LYS A 80 -11.47 -2.19 -4.11
CA LYS A 80 -11.75 -1.77 -5.48
C LYS A 80 -11.62 -0.26 -5.67
N PHE A 81 -12.23 0.55 -4.80
CA PHE A 81 -12.10 2.00 -4.87
C PHE A 81 -10.63 2.44 -4.80
N ILE A 82 -9.84 1.84 -3.91
CA ILE A 82 -8.42 2.15 -3.73
C ILE A 82 -7.64 1.81 -5.01
N MET A 83 -7.83 0.61 -5.57
CA MET A 83 -7.17 0.18 -6.81
C MET A 83 -7.59 1.05 -8.00
N ASP A 84 -8.88 1.33 -8.17
CA ASP A 84 -9.41 2.18 -9.24
C ASP A 84 -8.82 3.60 -9.15
N LYS A 85 -8.71 4.15 -7.92
CA LYS A 85 -8.14 5.48 -7.65
C LYS A 85 -6.63 5.52 -7.93
N VAL A 86 -5.85 4.54 -7.46
CA VAL A 86 -4.41 4.44 -7.75
C VAL A 86 -4.15 4.30 -9.26
N ASN A 87 -5.07 3.70 -10.02
CA ASN A 87 -4.96 3.62 -11.47
C ASN A 87 -5.22 4.96 -12.21
N THR A 88 -5.72 6.02 -11.57
CA THR A 88 -5.90 7.35 -12.24
C THR A 88 -4.67 8.25 -12.18
N MET A 89 -3.57 7.82 -11.55
CA MET A 89 -2.31 8.56 -11.43
C MET A 89 -1.68 8.88 -12.81
N LYS A 90 -1.98 10.06 -13.36
CA LYS A 90 -1.57 10.49 -14.71
C LYS A 90 -0.06 10.38 -14.96
N HIS A 91 0.75 10.83 -14.00
CA HIS A 91 2.23 10.79 -14.09
C HIS A 91 2.80 9.37 -13.91
N MET A 92 1.98 8.38 -13.52
CA MET A 92 2.37 6.99 -13.27
C MET A 92 1.77 5.98 -14.26
N ASN A 93 1.29 6.46 -15.42
CA ASN A 93 0.89 5.60 -16.54
C ASN A 93 2.10 4.79 -17.06
N GLY A 94 1.91 3.48 -17.25
CA GLY A 94 2.98 2.56 -17.64
C GLY A 94 4.03 2.26 -16.57
N LYS A 95 3.93 2.85 -15.38
CA LYS A 95 4.85 2.65 -14.26
C LYS A 95 4.26 1.69 -13.23
N PRO A 96 5.08 0.85 -12.56
CA PRO A 96 4.59 -0.04 -11.51
C PRO A 96 4.04 0.77 -10.33
N LYS A 97 2.83 0.40 -9.90
CA LYS A 97 2.18 0.87 -8.68
C LYS A 97 1.92 -0.37 -7.82
N ILE A 98 2.58 -0.47 -6.67
CA ILE A 98 2.49 -1.64 -5.78
C ILE A 98 1.62 -1.27 -4.60
N ILE A 99 0.62 -2.10 -4.27
CA ILE A 99 -0.24 -1.86 -3.10
C ILE A 99 -0.14 -3.05 -2.16
N PHE A 100 0.30 -2.78 -0.94
CA PHE A 100 0.33 -3.72 0.17
C PHE A 100 -0.86 -3.44 1.08
N PHE A 101 -1.68 -4.46 1.32
CA PHE A 101 -2.81 -4.40 2.23
C PHE A 101 -2.56 -5.25 3.47
N GLN A 102 -2.27 -4.59 4.59
CA GLN A 102 -2.20 -5.23 5.90
C GLN A 102 -3.53 -5.02 6.63
N CYS A 103 -4.49 -5.90 6.34
CA CYS A 103 -5.80 -5.91 6.98
C CYS A 103 -6.42 -7.32 6.98
N CYS A 104 -7.31 -7.58 7.95
CA CYS A 104 -8.14 -8.79 7.94
C CYS A 104 -9.05 -8.82 6.71
N ARG A 105 -9.48 -10.02 6.31
CA ARG A 105 -10.36 -10.26 5.13
C ARG A 105 -11.61 -11.06 5.50
N GLY A 106 -12.14 -10.83 6.70
CA GLY A 106 -13.17 -11.66 7.34
C GLY A 106 -12.57 -12.59 8.41
N ASP A 107 -13.43 -13.34 9.11
CA ASP A 107 -13.07 -14.11 10.33
C ASP A 107 -12.49 -15.50 10.06
N TYR A 108 -12.17 -15.83 8.80
CA TYR A 108 -11.51 -17.08 8.46
C TYR A 108 -10.06 -17.08 9.00
N GLN A 109 -9.73 -18.10 9.80
CA GLN A 109 -8.40 -18.29 10.42
C GLN A 109 -7.31 -18.68 9.39
N ARG A 110 -7.04 -17.80 8.42
CA ARG A 110 -5.91 -17.89 7.50
C ARG A 110 -5.38 -16.49 7.18
N ALA A 111 -4.16 -16.19 7.66
CA ALA A 111 -3.45 -14.99 7.26
C ALA A 111 -2.94 -15.14 5.81
N TYR A 112 -3.27 -14.17 4.96
CA TYR A 112 -2.75 -14.07 3.59
C TYR A 112 -2.36 -12.62 3.33
N TYR A 113 -1.09 -12.37 3.04
CA TYR A 113 -0.63 -11.07 2.54
C TYR A 113 -1.15 -10.86 1.12
N GLN A 114 -1.94 -9.80 0.90
CA GLN A 114 -2.35 -9.40 -0.44
C GLN A 114 -1.44 -8.27 -0.96
N VAL A 115 -0.58 -8.63 -1.91
CA VAL A 115 0.17 -7.67 -2.75
C VAL A 115 -0.56 -7.54 -4.07
N THR A 116 -1.04 -6.33 -4.40
CA THR A 116 -1.60 -6.03 -5.72
C THR A 116 -0.59 -5.23 -6.53
N LEU A 117 -0.19 -5.75 -7.69
CA LEU A 117 0.61 -5.01 -8.68
C LEU A 117 -0.30 -4.36 -9.72
N CYS A 118 -0.42 -3.03 -9.68
CA CYS A 118 -1.18 -2.24 -10.64
C CYS A 118 -0.27 -1.66 -11.74
N VAL A 119 -0.02 -2.44 -12.80
CA VAL A 119 0.57 -1.90 -14.04
C VAL A 119 -0.54 -1.38 -14.97
N ALA A 120 -1.00 -0.15 -14.71
CA ALA A 120 -1.81 0.58 -15.68
C ALA A 120 -1.06 0.66 -17.03
N ALA A 121 -1.71 0.21 -18.12
CA ALA A 121 -1.05 -0.21 -19.36
C ALA A 121 -0.04 0.80 -19.94
N GLY A 122 1.25 0.49 -19.74
CA GLY A 122 2.33 0.94 -20.60
C GLY A 122 2.51 -0.04 -21.76
N LYS A 123 3.25 0.36 -22.81
CA LYS A 123 3.64 -0.56 -23.88
C LYS A 123 4.36 -1.78 -23.29
N PRO A 124 4.17 -3.00 -23.82
CA PRO A 124 4.74 -4.22 -23.25
C PRO A 124 6.26 -4.12 -23.09
N VAL A 125 6.74 -4.48 -21.90
CA VAL A 125 8.18 -4.52 -21.58
C VAL A 125 8.83 -5.66 -22.37
N PRO A 126 9.97 -5.45 -23.04
CA PRO A 126 10.63 -6.50 -23.82
C PRO A 126 11.06 -7.69 -22.91
N PRO A 127 10.90 -8.95 -23.35
CA PRO A 127 11.20 -10.14 -22.53
C PRO A 127 12.62 -10.23 -21.97
N ALA A 128 13.58 -9.52 -22.57
CA ALA A 128 14.99 -9.50 -22.15
C ALA A 128 15.23 -8.98 -20.71
N LEU A 129 14.26 -8.26 -20.12
CA LEU A 129 14.34 -7.77 -18.73
C LEU A 129 13.78 -8.76 -17.70
N TYR A 130 13.26 -9.92 -18.12
CA TYR A 130 12.69 -10.96 -17.25
C TYR A 130 13.74 -12.01 -16.83
N GLN A 131 14.87 -11.58 -16.30
CA GLN A 131 15.92 -12.45 -15.75
C GLN A 131 15.77 -12.49 -14.21
N PRO A 132 15.15 -13.53 -13.61
CA PRO A 132 15.04 -13.64 -12.16
C PRO A 132 16.40 -13.91 -11.52
N ARG A 133 16.66 -13.32 -10.35
CA ARG A 133 17.77 -13.72 -9.47
C ARG A 133 17.32 -14.81 -8.49
N PRO A 134 18.24 -15.64 -7.96
CA PRO A 134 17.90 -16.71 -7.03
C PRO A 134 17.25 -16.19 -5.73
N ILE A 135 16.47 -17.05 -5.08
CA ILE A 135 15.59 -16.68 -3.96
C ILE A 135 16.33 -16.85 -2.60
N GLU A 136 17.48 -17.52 -2.57
CA GLU A 136 18.16 -17.95 -1.33
C GLU A 136 18.80 -16.81 -0.49
N GLU A 137 18.81 -15.55 -0.95
CA GLU A 137 19.42 -14.41 -0.23
C GLU A 137 18.46 -13.65 0.71
N LEU A 138 17.18 -14.06 0.80
CA LEU A 138 16.14 -13.31 1.51
C LEU A 138 15.22 -14.23 2.32
N MET A 139 15.40 -14.34 3.66
CA MET A 139 14.32 -14.49 4.68
C MET A 139 14.84 -14.87 6.10
N GLU A 140 13.89 -14.91 7.04
CA GLU A 140 13.99 -14.61 8.49
C GLU A 140 14.12 -13.08 8.74
N GLU A 141 13.27 -12.41 9.53
CA GLU A 141 12.11 -12.86 10.34
C GLU A 141 11.06 -11.71 10.47
N GLU A 142 9.89 -11.99 11.06
CA GLU A 142 8.80 -11.04 11.38
C GLU A 142 9.17 -10.13 12.62
N VAL A 143 8.33 -9.36 13.32
CA VAL A 143 6.85 -9.25 13.47
C VAL A 143 6.43 -7.78 13.48
N PHE A 144 5.10 -7.57 13.36
CA PHE A 144 4.38 -6.32 13.21
C PHE A 144 3.70 -5.83 14.54
N TYR A 145 3.03 -4.64 14.57
CA TYR A 145 1.54 -4.61 14.47
C TYR A 145 0.73 -3.27 14.60
N ASP A 146 0.22 -2.65 13.53
CA ASP A 146 -0.92 -1.64 13.49
C ASP A 146 -0.90 -0.14 14.05
N SER A 147 -1.58 0.90 13.53
CA SER A 147 -2.18 1.21 12.21
C SER A 147 -1.72 2.56 11.66
N THR A 148 -1.43 2.67 10.36
CA THR A 148 -1.13 3.94 9.66
C THR A 148 -1.12 3.70 8.15
N CYS A 149 -1.46 4.71 7.35
CA CYS A 149 -1.32 4.69 5.90
C CYS A 149 0.02 5.35 5.53
N ILE A 150 0.82 4.67 4.70
CA ILE A 150 2.05 5.21 4.12
C ILE A 150 1.85 5.29 2.61
N PHE A 151 2.20 6.45 2.06
CA PHE A 151 2.24 6.74 0.63
C PHE A 151 3.68 6.90 0.13
#